data_AF-A0A838D1R1-F1
#
_entry.id   AF-A0A838D1R1-F1
#
_cell.length_a   1.000
_cell.length_b   1.000
_cell.length_c   1.000
_cell.angle_alpha   90.00
_cell.angle_beta   90.00
_cell.angle_gamma   90.00
#
_symmetry.space_group_name_H-M   'P 1'
#
loop_
_entity.id
_entity.type
_entity.pdbx_description
1 polymer ?
#
loop_
_entity_poly.entity_id
_entity_poly.type
_entity_poly.pdbx_seq_one_letter_code
_entity_poly.pdbx_strand_id
1 'polypeptide(L)'
;ALVAAGWWAWRALRERRPRELLWLAGGTAVAVVLSLPVLVDLGFAITVASTVLDADAEGPAVAPGAFLGHLAQPLRTPQALGIWLSGDFRLLPAWLDLQRVLTVLATVAVALGAIWALRRRALGPLLLAAVVGPVSLYLLQRGTPYADAKVLMIASPAALLLALLGAAALARGRWRWAGRALLGLLAAGVLASSALAYHDVSLAPHDRYAELLEINDRLDGRGPVIFNEYDEFAKFFLRDAIVWASPEWPHVYRGEPFASPDALSDPDRRPSVKAPADPDDFEEAYLATAAYLVTRRSPMASRPPSGWRAAWEGDHYVVWERAAGVDVLEHLPLGATVLEPAAVPVCETITALARRAQAGGARLAYVERPPGPVLLPAAMAGADWGPSANFPGAVSLDGPGELRGTIEVERPQRFKVWMEASVSRAVEVKVDGRRIGAVADHLNNAGAYLPVGDVRLDRGAHEIAVAMGGDTLAPGDGGSSLGLRQVGPLVFRPADDPRRTVRTIAPRDHAELCGRSLDWVEIVRVNG
;
A
#
# COMPACT_ATOMS: atom_id res chain seq x y z
N ALA A 1 17.02 22.76 -26.44
CA ALA A 1 16.26 23.42 -27.52
C ALA A 1 17.08 24.44 -28.31
N LEU A 2 17.72 25.42 -27.67
CA LEU A 2 18.44 26.52 -28.35
C LEU A 2 19.60 26.06 -29.25
N VAL A 3 20.35 25.04 -28.84
CA VAL A 3 21.44 24.46 -29.67
C VAL A 3 20.90 23.76 -30.93
N ALA A 4 19.77 23.07 -30.81
CA ALA A 4 19.08 22.45 -31.95
C ALA A 4 18.55 23.50 -32.93
N ALA A 5 17.90 24.54 -32.39
CA ALA A 5 17.33 25.63 -33.16
C ALA A 5 18.43 26.44 -33.86
N GLY A 6 19.54 26.72 -33.18
CA GLY A 6 20.70 27.40 -33.75
C GLY A 6 21.36 26.59 -34.87
N TRP A 7 21.49 25.26 -34.72
CA TRP A 7 22.03 24.41 -35.77
C TRP A 7 21.07 24.27 -36.97
N TRP A 8 19.77 24.14 -36.71
CA TRP A 8 18.77 24.02 -37.76
C TRP A 8 18.60 25.33 -38.53
N ALA A 9 18.68 26.47 -37.85
CA ALA A 9 18.75 27.80 -38.47
C ALA A 9 20.03 27.96 -39.31
N TRP A 10 21.20 27.56 -38.79
CA TRP A 10 22.46 27.57 -39.54
C TRP A 10 22.40 26.71 -40.80
N ARG A 11 21.81 25.52 -40.72
CA ARG A 11 21.61 24.63 -41.87
C ARG A 11 20.63 25.21 -42.89
N ALA A 12 19.49 25.74 -42.45
CA ALA A 12 18.48 26.32 -43.32
C ALA A 12 18.98 27.61 -44.02
N LEU A 13 19.81 28.40 -43.34
CA LEU A 13 20.54 29.54 -43.91
C LEU A 13 21.57 29.09 -44.95
N ARG A 14 22.35 28.03 -44.64
CA ARG A 14 23.38 27.49 -45.53
C ARG A 14 22.80 26.82 -46.79
N GLU A 15 21.68 26.11 -46.65
CA GLU A 15 20.99 25.41 -47.75
C GLU A 15 19.95 26.29 -48.48
N ARG A 16 19.82 27.57 -48.10
CA ARG A 16 18.86 28.55 -48.66
C ARG A 16 17.42 28.03 -48.71
N ARG A 17 16.92 27.49 -47.60
CA ARG A 17 15.53 26.98 -47.47
C ARG A 17 14.67 27.93 -46.63
N PRO A 18 14.10 28.99 -47.22
CA PRO A 18 13.40 30.04 -46.46
C PRO A 18 12.13 29.53 -45.76
N ARG A 19 11.48 28.50 -46.31
CA ARG A 19 10.32 27.85 -45.67
C ARG A 19 10.71 27.16 -44.36
N GLU A 20 11.87 26.54 -44.28
CA GLU A 20 12.35 25.90 -43.04
C GLU A 20 12.65 26.95 -41.96
N LEU A 21 13.18 28.12 -42.32
CA LEU A 21 13.39 29.24 -41.39
C LEU A 21 12.07 29.80 -40.84
N LEU A 22 11.02 29.87 -41.66
CA LEU A 22 9.67 30.25 -41.22
C LEU A 22 9.08 29.23 -40.24
N TRP A 23 9.22 27.93 -40.53
CA TRP A 23 8.80 26.87 -39.60
C TRP A 23 9.60 26.90 -38.29
N LEU A 24 10.90 27.20 -38.35
CA LEU A 24 11.77 27.34 -37.20
C LEU A 24 11.38 28.54 -36.33
N ALA A 25 11.15 29.68 -36.97
CA ALA A 25 10.73 30.91 -36.29
C ALA A 25 9.35 30.72 -35.66
N GLY A 26 8.39 30.15 -36.40
CA GLY A 26 7.06 29.82 -35.91
C GLY A 26 7.11 28.82 -34.76
N GLY A 27 7.84 27.71 -34.92
CA GLY A 27 7.99 26.69 -33.88
C GLY A 27 8.71 27.20 -32.63
N THR A 28 9.71 28.08 -32.79
CA THR A 28 10.43 28.71 -31.68
C THR A 28 9.54 29.73 -30.96
N ALA A 29 8.79 30.54 -31.69
CA ALA A 29 7.81 31.47 -31.12
C ALA A 29 6.74 30.72 -30.32
N VAL A 30 6.18 29.64 -30.88
CA VAL A 30 5.23 28.77 -30.17
C VAL A 30 5.88 28.14 -28.94
N ALA A 31 7.10 27.61 -29.05
CA ALA A 31 7.81 27.03 -27.90
C ALA A 31 8.06 28.07 -26.79
N VAL A 32 8.47 29.30 -27.13
CA VAL A 32 8.65 30.39 -26.17
C VAL A 32 7.32 30.75 -25.51
N VAL A 33 6.24 30.89 -26.29
CA VAL A 33 4.91 31.22 -25.76
C VAL A 33 4.40 30.12 -24.84
N LEU A 34 4.56 28.84 -25.21
CA LEU A 34 4.17 27.71 -24.37
C LEU A 34 5.08 27.54 -23.14
N SER A 35 6.32 28.04 -23.19
CA SER A 35 7.25 27.99 -22.06
C SER A 35 7.12 29.18 -21.10
N LEU A 36 6.46 30.27 -21.51
CA LEU A 36 6.31 31.49 -20.71
C LEU A 36 5.72 31.22 -19.31
N PRO A 37 4.64 30.43 -19.14
CA PRO A 37 4.11 30.13 -17.81
C PRO A 37 5.18 29.49 -16.89
N VAL A 38 5.94 28.52 -17.43
CA VAL A 38 7.01 27.84 -16.70
C VAL A 38 8.17 28.77 -16.38
N LEU A 39 8.50 29.70 -17.28
CA LEU A 39 9.58 30.68 -17.09
C LEU A 39 9.22 31.77 -16.07
N VAL A 40 7.95 32.18 -16.01
CA VAL A 40 7.45 33.15 -15.03
C VAL A 40 7.51 32.55 -13.62
N ASP A 41 7.14 31.27 -13.47
CA ASP A 41 7.19 30.56 -12.20
C ASP A 41 8.55 29.91 -11.92
N LEU A 42 9.55 30.09 -12.78
CA LEU A 42 10.84 29.40 -12.67
C LEU A 42 11.54 29.69 -11.35
N GLY A 43 11.49 30.94 -10.86
CA GLY A 43 12.05 31.31 -9.56
C GLY A 43 11.39 30.54 -8.41
N PHE A 44 10.05 30.49 -8.41
CA PHE A 44 9.27 29.74 -7.42
C PHE A 44 9.54 28.23 -7.53
N ALA A 45 9.52 27.69 -8.75
CA ALA A 45 9.83 26.29 -9.02
C ALA A 45 11.25 25.92 -8.58
N ILE A 46 12.24 26.80 -8.77
CA ILE A 46 13.61 26.60 -8.27
C ILE A 46 13.64 26.63 -6.75
N THR A 47 12.97 27.58 -6.09
CA THR A 47 12.93 27.67 -4.62
C THR A 47 12.24 26.45 -3.99
N VAL A 48 11.11 26.00 -4.56
CA VAL A 48 10.41 24.79 -4.12
C VAL A 48 11.24 23.54 -4.41
N ALA A 49 11.85 23.45 -5.59
CA ALA A 49 12.70 22.31 -5.91
C ALA A 49 13.97 22.27 -5.05
N SER A 50 14.61 23.41 -4.76
CA SER A 50 15.81 23.46 -3.93
C SER A 50 15.51 23.09 -2.49
N THR A 51 14.38 23.53 -1.94
CA THR A 51 13.95 23.13 -0.58
C THR A 51 13.63 21.64 -0.47
N VAL A 52 13.17 20.99 -1.55
CA VAL A 52 12.94 19.53 -1.58
C VAL A 52 14.21 18.73 -1.90
N LEU A 53 15.19 19.36 -2.56
CA LEU A 53 16.46 18.73 -2.95
C LEU A 53 17.56 18.91 -1.88
N ASP A 54 17.45 19.91 -1.01
CA ASP A 54 18.38 20.13 0.08
C ASP A 54 18.23 19.02 1.12
N ALA A 55 19.27 18.22 1.26
CA ALA A 55 19.38 17.12 2.22
C ALA A 55 19.20 17.54 3.70
N ASP A 56 19.20 18.86 3.97
CA ASP A 56 19.09 19.47 5.30
C ASP A 56 17.65 19.97 5.62
N ALA A 57 16.70 19.88 4.68
CA ALA A 57 15.35 20.45 4.84
C ALA A 57 14.40 19.62 5.74
N GLU A 58 14.74 18.36 6.05
CA GLU A 58 13.91 17.47 6.87
C GLU A 58 14.51 17.21 8.25
N GLY A 59 14.59 18.27 9.07
CA GLY A 59 14.78 18.19 10.53
C GLY A 59 16.12 17.61 11.03
N PRO A 60 16.48 17.87 12.30
CA PRO A 60 17.78 17.48 12.86
C PRO A 60 17.98 15.96 13.09
N ALA A 61 17.05 15.10 12.64
CA ALA A 61 17.03 13.66 12.94
C ALA A 61 17.58 12.77 11.81
N VAL A 62 17.78 13.29 10.60
CA VAL A 62 18.28 12.52 9.45
C VAL A 62 19.61 13.10 8.99
N ALA A 63 20.66 12.29 8.99
CA ALA A 63 21.98 12.74 8.55
C ALA A 63 21.93 13.22 7.08
N PRO A 64 22.62 14.30 6.71
CA PRO A 64 22.67 14.79 5.34
C PRO A 64 23.14 13.67 4.39
N GLY A 65 22.32 13.32 3.40
CA GLY A 65 22.58 12.23 2.45
C GLY A 65 21.98 10.85 2.81
N ALA A 66 21.25 10.73 3.93
CA ALA A 66 20.64 9.47 4.38
C ALA A 66 19.17 9.27 3.98
N PHE A 67 18.53 10.25 3.31
CA PHE A 67 17.12 10.13 2.94
C PHE A 67 16.90 9.15 1.78
N LEU A 68 16.49 7.93 2.12
CA LEU A 68 16.22 6.85 1.17
C LEU A 68 14.80 6.89 0.59
N GLY A 69 13.86 7.62 1.23
CA GLY A 69 12.44 7.50 0.90
C GLY A 69 11.99 6.03 0.92
N HIS A 70 11.43 5.55 -0.19
CA HIS A 70 11.01 4.14 -0.34
C HIS A 70 12.10 3.19 -0.87
N LEU A 71 13.36 3.63 -0.97
CA LEU A 71 14.47 2.80 -1.41
C LEU A 71 14.98 1.91 -0.26
N ALA A 72 15.38 0.68 -0.58
CA ALA A 72 16.09 -0.18 0.36
C ALA A 72 17.56 0.25 0.55
N GLN A 73 18.15 0.87 -0.47
CA GLN A 73 19.51 1.40 -0.51
C GLN A 73 19.65 2.40 -1.67
N PRO A 74 20.69 3.24 -1.72
CA PRO A 74 20.94 4.10 -2.87
C PRO A 74 21.06 3.28 -4.16
N LEU A 75 20.42 3.76 -5.23
CA LEU A 75 20.49 3.11 -6.53
C LEU A 75 21.91 3.24 -7.12
N ARG A 76 22.30 2.25 -7.93
CA ARG A 76 23.57 2.22 -8.62
C ARG A 76 23.42 2.87 -9.99
N THR A 77 24.37 3.74 -10.35
CA THR A 77 24.35 4.45 -11.65
C THR A 77 24.20 3.54 -12.88
N PRO A 78 24.73 2.29 -12.94
CA PRO A 78 24.47 1.38 -14.06
C PRO A 78 23.00 1.02 -14.29
N GLN A 79 22.11 1.21 -13.30
CA GLN A 79 20.68 0.97 -13.47
C GLN A 79 20.06 1.89 -14.54
N ALA A 80 20.66 3.05 -14.81
CA ALA A 80 20.26 3.91 -15.92
C ALA A 80 20.46 3.24 -17.30
N LEU A 81 21.23 2.15 -17.42
CA LEU A 81 21.38 1.46 -18.70
C LEU A 81 20.11 0.71 -19.14
N GLY A 82 19.09 0.61 -18.28
CA GLY A 82 17.79 0.00 -18.60
C GLY A 82 17.82 -1.52 -18.63
N ILE A 83 18.87 -2.14 -18.10
CA ILE A 83 19.02 -3.60 -17.99
C ILE A 83 19.38 -3.93 -16.54
N TRP A 84 18.42 -4.49 -15.80
CA TRP A 84 18.58 -4.91 -14.42
C TRP A 84 17.91 -6.27 -14.20
N LEU A 85 18.69 -7.31 -13.91
CA LEU A 85 18.20 -8.68 -13.74
C LEU A 85 17.67 -8.94 -12.31
N SER A 86 16.80 -8.04 -11.86
CA SER A 86 16.03 -8.12 -10.61
C SER A 86 14.65 -7.56 -10.91
N GLY A 87 13.59 -8.15 -10.34
CA GLY A 87 12.25 -7.60 -10.49
C GLY A 87 12.00 -6.35 -9.65
N ASP A 88 12.82 -6.13 -8.62
CA ASP A 88 12.87 -4.87 -7.87
C ASP A 88 14.21 -4.16 -8.10
N PHE A 89 14.15 -2.95 -8.66
CA PHE A 89 15.31 -2.09 -8.88
C PHE A 89 15.94 -1.59 -7.57
N ARG A 90 15.25 -1.68 -6.43
CA ARG A 90 15.82 -1.37 -5.11
C ARG A 90 16.79 -2.46 -4.62
N LEU A 91 16.71 -3.65 -5.21
CA LEU A 91 17.46 -4.84 -4.81
C LEU A 91 18.55 -5.21 -5.81
N LEU A 92 19.54 -5.94 -5.31
CA LEU A 92 20.62 -6.47 -6.14
C LEU A 92 20.14 -7.71 -6.91
N PRO A 93 20.53 -7.86 -8.20
CA PRO A 93 20.25 -9.06 -8.98
C PRO A 93 20.84 -10.31 -8.34
N ALA A 94 20.10 -11.42 -8.40
CA ALA A 94 20.61 -12.73 -7.97
C ALA A 94 21.84 -13.16 -8.80
N TRP A 95 21.83 -12.90 -10.10
CA TRP A 95 22.93 -13.24 -11.03
C TRP A 95 23.89 -12.07 -11.24
N LEU A 96 24.63 -11.70 -10.18
CA LEU A 96 25.52 -10.54 -10.18
C LEU A 96 26.56 -10.55 -11.31
N ASP A 97 27.14 -11.70 -11.64
CA ASP A 97 28.17 -11.78 -12.68
C ASP A 97 27.59 -11.55 -14.08
N LEU A 98 26.42 -12.13 -14.37
CA LEU A 98 25.71 -11.86 -15.61
C LEU A 98 25.31 -10.38 -15.70
N GLN A 99 24.82 -9.79 -14.61
CA GLN A 99 24.50 -8.36 -14.54
C GLN A 99 25.73 -7.49 -14.84
N ARG A 100 26.90 -7.82 -14.28
CA ARG A 100 28.15 -7.09 -14.52
C ARG A 100 28.56 -7.14 -15.99
N VAL A 101 28.48 -8.32 -16.62
CA VAL A 101 28.78 -8.49 -18.05
C VAL A 101 27.83 -7.63 -18.91
N LEU A 102 26.53 -7.71 -18.67
CA LEU A 102 25.54 -6.91 -19.40
C LEU A 102 25.77 -5.41 -19.20
N THR A 103 26.12 -4.99 -17.99
CA THR A 103 26.46 -3.60 -17.67
C THR A 103 27.65 -3.09 -18.48
N VAL A 104 28.74 -3.87 -18.55
CA VAL A 104 29.93 -3.51 -19.34
C VAL A 104 29.58 -3.43 -20.83
N LEU A 105 28.86 -4.44 -21.36
CA LEU A 105 28.44 -4.47 -22.76
C LEU A 105 27.55 -3.28 -23.13
N ALA A 106 26.56 -2.96 -22.29
CA ALA A 106 25.70 -1.80 -22.48
C ALA A 106 26.49 -0.48 -22.41
N THR A 107 27.41 -0.33 -21.46
CA THR A 107 28.25 0.87 -21.34
C THR A 107 29.11 1.08 -22.59
N VAL A 108 29.76 0.02 -23.09
CA VAL A 108 30.53 0.08 -24.34
C VAL A 108 29.61 0.43 -25.52
N ALA A 109 28.41 -0.15 -25.58
CA ALA A 109 27.44 0.16 -26.62
C ALA A 109 26.99 1.63 -26.59
N VAL A 110 26.78 2.22 -25.40
CA VAL A 110 26.47 3.65 -25.23
C VAL A 110 27.57 4.50 -25.84
N ALA A 111 28.84 4.23 -25.51
CA ALA A 111 29.97 4.97 -26.04
C ALA A 111 30.05 4.87 -27.58
N LEU A 112 29.86 3.67 -28.12
CA LEU A 112 29.81 3.44 -29.57
C LEU A 112 28.65 4.18 -30.24
N GLY A 113 27.49 4.22 -29.60
CA GLY A 113 26.31 4.95 -30.06
C GLY A 113 26.53 6.45 -30.08
N ALA A 114 27.14 7.01 -29.03
CA ALA A 114 27.51 8.42 -28.96
C ALA A 114 28.52 8.78 -30.07
N ILE A 115 29.57 7.97 -30.25
CA ILE A 115 30.55 8.14 -31.34
C ILE A 115 29.87 8.08 -32.71
N TRP A 116 28.97 7.10 -32.91
CA TRP A 116 28.22 6.97 -34.16
C TRP A 116 27.33 8.19 -34.40
N ALA A 117 26.60 8.65 -33.39
CA ALA A 117 25.71 9.79 -33.48
C ALA A 117 26.48 11.07 -33.81
N LEU A 118 27.63 11.29 -33.17
CA LEU A 118 28.54 12.40 -33.47
C LEU A 118 29.05 12.34 -34.93
N ARG A 119 29.56 11.18 -35.36
CA ARG A 119 30.12 11.00 -36.72
C ARG A 119 29.07 11.18 -37.81
N ARG A 120 27.84 10.71 -37.56
CA ARG A 120 26.71 10.81 -38.50
C ARG A 120 25.92 12.10 -38.36
N ARG A 121 26.27 12.96 -37.40
CA ARG A 121 25.51 14.16 -37.03
C ARG A 121 24.03 13.85 -36.79
N ALA A 122 23.77 12.73 -36.12
CA ALA A 122 22.43 12.28 -35.75
C ALA A 122 21.93 13.15 -34.59
N LEU A 123 21.34 14.30 -34.92
CA LEU A 123 21.05 15.32 -33.93
C LEU A 123 20.00 14.92 -32.90
N GLY A 124 19.00 14.11 -33.26
CA GLY A 124 17.97 13.69 -32.31
C GLY A 124 18.57 13.06 -31.04
N PRO A 125 19.31 11.94 -31.16
CA PRO A 125 20.00 11.31 -30.03
C PRO A 125 21.01 12.23 -29.32
N LEU A 126 21.74 13.06 -30.08
CA LEU A 126 22.71 14.00 -29.49
C LEU A 126 22.04 15.08 -28.66
N LEU A 127 20.90 15.60 -29.11
CA LEU A 127 20.13 16.61 -28.38
C LEU A 127 19.51 16.02 -27.11
N LEU A 128 18.98 14.81 -27.20
CA LEU A 128 18.49 14.09 -26.02
C LEU A 128 19.62 13.92 -24.99
N ALA A 129 20.77 13.39 -25.41
CA ALA A 129 21.93 13.20 -24.53
C ALA A 129 22.49 14.52 -23.99
N ALA A 130 22.52 15.59 -24.79
CA ALA A 130 23.03 16.89 -24.40
C ALA A 130 22.10 17.65 -23.43
N VAL A 131 20.80 17.33 -23.43
CA VAL A 131 19.85 17.88 -22.46
C VAL A 131 19.86 17.06 -21.18
N VAL A 132 19.69 15.74 -21.30
CA VAL A 132 19.54 14.84 -20.16
C VAL A 132 20.86 14.66 -19.42
N GLY A 133 21.98 14.45 -20.12
CA GLY A 133 23.27 14.15 -19.52
C GLY A 133 23.77 15.22 -18.52
N PRO A 134 23.93 16.50 -18.93
CA PRO A 134 24.39 17.54 -18.02
C PRO A 134 23.43 17.81 -16.85
N VAL A 135 22.12 17.78 -17.09
CA VAL A 135 21.12 17.97 -16.02
C VAL A 135 21.16 16.82 -15.03
N SER A 136 21.21 15.57 -15.51
CA SER A 136 21.35 14.41 -14.64
C SER A 136 22.64 14.43 -13.84
N LEU A 137 23.78 14.79 -14.46
CA LEU A 137 25.06 14.92 -13.75
C LEU A 137 25.01 16.00 -12.66
N TYR A 138 24.38 17.15 -12.95
CA TYR A 138 24.21 18.23 -11.99
C TYR A 138 23.34 17.80 -10.79
N LEU A 139 22.23 17.10 -11.05
CA LEU A 139 21.31 16.65 -10.02
C LEU A 139 21.89 15.51 -9.17
N LEU A 140 22.57 14.53 -9.79
CA LEU A 140 23.23 13.42 -9.06
C LEU A 140 24.36 13.87 -8.12
N GLN A 141 24.87 15.10 -8.27
CA GLN A 141 25.88 15.67 -7.36
C GLN A 141 25.27 16.39 -6.16
N ARG A 142 23.95 16.63 -6.17
CA ARG A 142 23.24 17.42 -5.15
C ARG A 142 22.02 16.73 -4.54
N GLY A 143 21.46 15.74 -5.23
CA GLY A 143 20.25 15.06 -4.83
C GLY A 143 20.46 14.13 -3.64
N THR A 144 19.36 13.80 -2.99
CA THR A 144 19.28 12.67 -2.06
C THR A 144 19.23 11.35 -2.86
N PRO A 145 19.56 10.19 -2.25
CA PRO A 145 19.41 8.89 -2.92
C PRO A 145 18.04 8.68 -3.57
N TYR A 146 16.97 9.15 -2.92
CA TYR A 146 15.61 9.09 -3.46
C TYR A 146 15.41 9.98 -4.69
N ALA A 147 15.96 11.20 -4.69
CA ALA A 147 15.96 12.08 -5.86
C ALA A 147 16.81 11.50 -7.00
N ASP A 148 17.98 10.96 -6.68
CA ASP A 148 18.89 10.33 -7.63
C ASP A 148 18.23 9.18 -8.38
N ALA A 149 17.40 8.37 -7.70
CA ALA A 149 16.65 7.31 -8.35
C ALA A 149 15.73 7.83 -9.48
N LYS A 150 15.06 8.97 -9.25
CA LYS A 150 14.23 9.63 -10.29
C LYS A 150 15.09 10.16 -11.43
N VAL A 151 16.26 10.71 -11.12
CA VAL A 151 17.22 11.20 -12.12
C VAL A 151 17.73 10.05 -13.00
N LEU A 152 18.09 8.91 -12.41
CA LEU A 152 18.52 7.72 -13.15
C LEU A 152 17.41 7.16 -14.03
N MET A 153 16.16 7.15 -13.56
CA MET A 153 14.99 6.76 -14.35
C MET A 153 14.82 7.66 -15.58
N ILE A 154 14.92 8.98 -15.41
CA ILE A 154 14.82 9.97 -16.50
C ILE A 154 16.00 9.82 -17.49
N ALA A 155 17.20 9.52 -16.97
CA ALA A 155 18.39 9.31 -17.80
C ALA A 155 18.32 8.03 -18.64
N SER A 156 17.53 7.04 -18.22
CA SER A 156 17.60 5.69 -18.77
C SER A 156 17.23 5.56 -20.25
N PRO A 157 16.13 6.17 -20.75
CA PRO A 157 15.80 6.12 -22.17
C PRO A 157 16.91 6.66 -23.08
N ALA A 158 17.63 7.69 -22.65
CA ALA A 158 18.73 8.26 -23.42
C ALA A 158 19.94 7.32 -23.49
N ALA A 159 20.30 6.71 -22.36
CA ALA A 159 21.37 5.72 -22.29
C ALA A 159 21.05 4.49 -23.15
N LEU A 160 19.86 3.90 -22.98
CA LEU A 160 19.46 2.71 -23.72
C LEU A 160 19.37 2.97 -25.23
N LEU A 161 18.84 4.14 -25.65
CA LEU A 161 18.82 4.54 -27.06
C LEU A 161 20.24 4.58 -27.66
N LEU A 162 21.19 5.20 -26.96
CA LEU A 162 22.58 5.24 -27.41
C LEU A 162 23.18 3.83 -27.48
N ALA A 163 22.92 2.96 -26.50
CA ALA A 163 23.38 1.57 -26.52
C ALA A 163 22.89 0.82 -27.78
N LEU A 164 21.59 0.91 -28.06
CA LEU A 164 20.97 0.28 -29.23
C LEU A 164 21.53 0.85 -30.54
N LEU A 165 21.76 2.16 -30.63
CA LEU A 165 22.39 2.80 -31.78
C LEU A 165 23.83 2.31 -32.00
N GLY A 166 24.61 2.15 -30.92
CA GLY A 166 25.97 1.61 -30.98
C GLY A 166 26.01 0.19 -31.51
N ALA A 167 25.14 -0.69 -31.00
CA ALA A 167 25.00 -2.06 -31.47
C ALA A 167 24.53 -2.12 -32.93
N ALA A 168 23.53 -1.31 -33.29
CA ALA A 168 23.00 -1.24 -34.65
C ALA A 168 24.01 -0.65 -35.66
N ALA A 169 24.91 0.22 -35.22
CA ALA A 169 26.00 0.74 -36.03
C ALA A 169 27.03 -0.36 -36.34
N LEU A 170 27.41 -1.18 -35.35
CA LEU A 170 28.28 -2.34 -35.55
C LEU A 170 27.64 -3.39 -36.47
N ALA A 171 26.34 -3.64 -36.31
CA ALA A 171 25.58 -4.62 -37.07
C ALA A 171 25.54 -4.30 -38.58
N ARG A 172 25.67 -3.02 -38.95
CA ARG A 172 25.74 -2.55 -40.35
C ARG A 172 27.16 -2.41 -40.89
N GLY A 173 28.18 -2.61 -40.06
CA GLY A 173 29.59 -2.44 -40.42
C GLY A 173 30.34 -3.74 -40.66
N ARG A 174 31.68 -3.66 -40.58
CA ARG A 174 32.56 -4.84 -40.70
C ARG A 174 32.33 -5.90 -39.62
N TRP A 175 31.87 -5.49 -38.44
CA TRP A 175 31.59 -6.37 -37.29
C TRP A 175 30.12 -6.83 -37.24
N ARG A 176 29.51 -7.09 -38.40
CA ARG A 176 28.06 -7.32 -38.52
C ARG A 176 27.52 -8.36 -37.55
N TRP A 177 28.23 -9.47 -37.36
CA TRP A 177 27.81 -10.57 -36.48
C TRP A 177 27.96 -10.20 -35.01
N ALA A 178 29.07 -9.58 -34.61
CA ALA A 178 29.25 -9.09 -33.24
C ALA A 178 28.23 -8.00 -32.89
N GLY A 179 27.91 -7.10 -33.83
CA GLY A 179 26.87 -6.08 -33.63
C GLY A 179 25.46 -6.67 -33.54
N ARG A 180 25.14 -7.69 -34.34
CA ARG A 180 23.86 -8.44 -34.24
C ARG A 180 23.76 -9.18 -32.90
N ALA A 181 24.83 -9.83 -32.46
CA ALA A 181 24.89 -10.51 -31.18
C ALA A 181 24.72 -9.52 -30.02
N LEU A 182 25.44 -8.39 -30.04
CA LEU A 182 25.30 -7.33 -29.03
C LEU A 182 23.87 -6.77 -29.00
N LEU A 183 23.28 -6.49 -30.17
CA LEU A 183 21.90 -6.01 -30.24
C LEU A 183 20.91 -7.03 -29.67
N GLY A 184 21.09 -8.32 -30.00
CA GLY A 184 20.29 -9.41 -29.45
C GLY A 184 20.44 -9.54 -27.94
N LEU A 185 21.65 -9.43 -27.39
CA LEU A 185 21.92 -9.46 -25.95
C LEU A 185 21.30 -8.27 -25.22
N LEU A 186 21.40 -7.06 -25.76
CA LEU A 186 20.77 -5.87 -25.17
C LEU A 186 19.24 -6.00 -25.20
N ALA A 187 18.66 -6.42 -26.32
CA ALA A 187 17.22 -6.64 -26.44
C ALA A 187 16.73 -7.72 -25.47
N ALA A 188 17.43 -8.86 -25.40
CA ALA A 188 17.12 -9.93 -24.46
C ALA A 188 17.24 -9.47 -23.00
N GLY A 189 18.29 -8.69 -22.68
CA GLY A 189 18.48 -8.11 -21.35
C GLY A 189 17.35 -7.16 -20.94
N VAL A 190 16.90 -6.29 -21.84
CA VAL A 190 15.75 -5.39 -21.60
C VAL A 190 14.46 -6.20 -21.42
N LEU A 191 14.21 -7.20 -22.26
CA LEU A 191 13.03 -8.05 -22.16
C LEU A 191 13.04 -8.87 -20.87
N ALA A 192 14.19 -9.43 -20.48
CA ALA A 192 14.32 -10.16 -19.22
C ALA A 192 14.14 -9.25 -18.00
N SER A 193 14.75 -8.05 -18.02
CA SER A 193 14.57 -7.06 -16.97
C SER A 193 13.11 -6.63 -16.84
N SER A 194 12.43 -6.41 -17.96
CA SER A 194 11.01 -6.08 -17.98
C SER A 194 10.15 -7.26 -17.47
N ALA A 195 10.42 -8.48 -17.92
CA ALA A 195 9.70 -9.67 -17.49
C ALA A 195 9.81 -9.89 -15.97
N LEU A 196 11.01 -9.73 -15.41
CA LEU A 196 11.22 -9.78 -13.96
C LEU A 196 10.49 -8.63 -13.24
N ALA A 197 10.54 -7.41 -13.78
CA ALA A 197 9.85 -6.26 -13.17
C ALA A 197 8.33 -6.43 -13.14
N TYR A 198 7.74 -6.98 -14.21
CA TYR A 198 6.31 -7.31 -14.21
C TYR A 198 6.01 -8.50 -13.29
N HIS A 199 6.83 -9.55 -13.32
CA HIS A 199 6.68 -10.72 -12.45
C HIS A 199 6.68 -10.37 -10.95
N ASP A 200 7.56 -9.45 -10.53
CA ASP A 200 7.71 -9.07 -9.13
C ASP A 200 6.84 -7.86 -8.73
N VAL A 201 6.03 -7.33 -9.65
CA VAL A 201 5.24 -6.11 -9.41
C VAL A 201 4.21 -6.32 -8.29
N SER A 202 4.03 -5.31 -7.45
CA SER A 202 2.92 -5.30 -6.50
C SER A 202 1.66 -4.81 -7.21
N LEU A 203 0.72 -5.73 -7.48
CA LEU A 203 -0.56 -5.37 -8.09
C LEU A 203 -1.50 -4.73 -7.07
N ALA A 204 -2.12 -3.63 -7.49
CA ALA A 204 -3.16 -2.98 -6.71
C ALA A 204 -4.36 -3.92 -6.51
N PRO A 205 -4.98 -3.97 -5.31
CA PRO A 205 -6.18 -4.76 -5.07
C PRO A 205 -7.38 -4.14 -5.81
N HIS A 206 -7.57 -4.53 -7.06
CA HIS A 206 -8.54 -3.91 -7.97
C HIS A 206 -9.96 -3.90 -7.41
N ASP A 207 -10.45 -5.04 -6.91
CA ASP A 207 -11.83 -5.18 -6.46
C ASP A 207 -12.12 -4.30 -5.24
N ARG A 208 -11.12 -4.14 -4.35
CA ARG A 208 -11.20 -3.22 -3.22
C ARG A 208 -11.33 -1.77 -3.67
N TYR A 209 -10.60 -1.35 -4.71
CA TYR A 209 -10.71 0.01 -5.23
C TYR A 209 -11.98 0.23 -6.07
N ALA A 210 -12.45 -0.80 -6.77
CA ALA A 210 -13.75 -0.77 -7.43
C ALA A 210 -14.88 -0.58 -6.40
N GLU A 211 -14.79 -1.23 -5.24
CA GLU A 211 -15.74 -1.04 -4.14
C GLU A 211 -15.67 0.39 -3.56
N LEU A 212 -14.48 0.99 -3.45
CA LEU A 212 -14.37 2.40 -3.06
C LEU A 212 -15.05 3.34 -4.07
N LEU A 213 -15.00 3.05 -5.37
CA LEU A 213 -15.75 3.82 -6.37
C LEU A 213 -17.26 3.66 -6.19
N GLU A 214 -17.74 2.47 -5.82
CA GLU A 214 -19.17 2.29 -5.51
C GLU A 214 -19.57 3.09 -4.26
N ILE A 215 -18.73 3.12 -3.22
CA ILE A 215 -18.96 3.93 -2.03
C ILE A 215 -18.94 5.43 -2.37
N ASN A 216 -18.02 5.85 -3.24
CA ASN A 216 -17.97 7.22 -3.75
C ASN A 216 -19.29 7.63 -4.39
N ASP A 217 -19.82 6.83 -5.31
CA ASP A 217 -21.08 7.13 -6.00
C ASP A 217 -22.27 7.17 -5.02
N ARG A 218 -22.26 6.33 -3.97
CA ARG A 218 -23.29 6.33 -2.91
C ARG A 218 -23.21 7.56 -2.01
N LEU A 219 -22.01 8.10 -1.81
CA LEU A 219 -21.71 9.24 -0.96
C LEU A 219 -21.45 10.52 -1.74
N ASP A 220 -21.80 10.57 -3.03
CA ASP A 220 -21.59 11.73 -3.90
C ASP A 220 -22.22 13.00 -3.29
N GLY A 221 -21.39 14.01 -3.08
CA GLY A 221 -21.75 15.28 -2.43
C GLY A 221 -22.09 15.17 -0.95
N ARG A 222 -21.91 13.99 -0.32
CA ARG A 222 -22.22 13.74 1.09
C ARG A 222 -20.96 13.78 1.96
N GLY A 223 -21.17 14.02 3.24
CA GLY A 223 -20.15 14.01 4.27
C GLY A 223 -20.50 14.92 5.44
N PRO A 224 -19.58 15.11 6.40
CA PRO A 224 -18.23 14.54 6.42
C PRO A 224 -18.22 13.01 6.57
N VAL A 225 -17.21 12.38 5.99
CA VAL A 225 -16.98 10.92 6.01
C VAL A 225 -15.64 10.64 6.68
N ILE A 226 -15.62 9.83 7.74
CA ILE A 226 -14.39 9.28 8.30
C ILE A 226 -14.07 7.98 7.56
N PHE A 227 -12.87 7.86 7.00
CA PHE A 227 -12.34 6.61 6.45
C PHE A 227 -11.25 6.08 7.38
N ASN A 228 -11.50 4.95 8.03
CA ASN A 228 -10.70 4.48 9.17
C ASN A 228 -9.41 3.72 8.80
N GLU A 229 -9.12 3.58 7.51
CA GLU A 229 -7.94 2.87 7.01
C GLU A 229 -6.93 3.86 6.42
N TYR A 230 -5.64 3.56 6.58
CA TYR A 230 -4.60 4.24 5.84
C TYR A 230 -4.57 3.71 4.40
N ASP A 231 -4.88 4.57 3.44
CA ASP A 231 -4.76 4.25 2.01
C ASP A 231 -4.40 5.50 1.23
N GLU A 232 -3.25 5.47 0.54
CA GLU A 232 -2.72 6.61 -0.22
C GLU A 232 -3.66 7.05 -1.36
N PHE A 233 -4.53 6.15 -1.83
CA PHE A 233 -5.44 6.37 -2.95
C PHE A 233 -6.90 6.56 -2.53
N ALA A 234 -7.27 6.32 -1.27
CA ALA A 234 -8.66 6.46 -0.83
C ALA A 234 -9.26 7.84 -1.14
N LYS A 235 -8.50 8.92 -0.98
CA LYS A 235 -8.95 10.29 -1.33
C LYS A 235 -9.23 10.45 -2.83
N PHE A 236 -8.51 9.73 -3.69
CA PHE A 236 -8.74 9.75 -5.13
C PHE A 236 -9.97 8.91 -5.53
N PHE A 237 -10.14 7.74 -4.90
CA PHE A 237 -11.28 6.86 -5.18
C PHE A 237 -12.58 7.39 -4.58
N LEU A 238 -12.52 8.13 -3.47
CA LEU A 238 -13.65 8.77 -2.80
C LEU A 238 -13.74 10.29 -3.06
N ARG A 239 -13.27 10.74 -4.23
CA ARG A 239 -13.09 12.16 -4.60
C ARG A 239 -14.38 13.01 -4.61
N ASP A 240 -15.54 12.39 -4.76
CA ASP A 240 -16.84 13.08 -4.81
C ASP A 240 -17.51 13.15 -3.42
N ALA A 241 -16.94 12.46 -2.42
CA ALA A 241 -17.34 12.54 -1.02
C ALA A 241 -16.40 13.47 -0.22
N ILE A 242 -16.92 14.10 0.84
CA ILE A 242 -16.10 14.92 1.75
C ILE A 242 -15.42 13.99 2.77
N VAL A 243 -14.29 13.39 2.38
CA VAL A 243 -13.61 12.34 3.15
C VAL A 243 -12.40 12.84 3.92
N TRP A 244 -12.34 12.42 5.18
CA TRP A 244 -11.15 12.44 6.02
C TRP A 244 -10.56 11.03 6.08
N ALA A 245 -9.67 10.75 5.14
CA ALA A 245 -8.90 9.51 5.10
C ALA A 245 -7.61 9.66 5.89
N SER A 246 -7.21 8.58 6.58
CA SER A 246 -6.04 8.52 7.45
C SER A 246 -6.11 9.58 8.55
N PRO A 247 -6.89 9.38 9.63
CA PRO A 247 -6.78 10.22 10.82
C PRO A 247 -5.38 10.04 11.41
N GLU A 248 -4.40 10.81 10.93
CA GLU A 248 -3.01 10.79 11.39
C GLU A 248 -2.80 11.66 12.63
N TRP A 249 -3.87 12.27 13.12
CA TRP A 249 -3.81 13.27 14.16
C TRP A 249 -3.98 12.64 15.55
N PRO A 250 -2.99 12.77 16.45
CA PRO A 250 -3.04 12.24 17.81
C PRO A 250 -4.34 12.49 18.59
N HIS A 251 -4.90 13.69 18.45
CA HIS A 251 -6.03 14.16 19.27
C HIS A 251 -7.39 13.55 18.90
N VAL A 252 -7.47 12.77 17.82
CA VAL A 252 -8.72 12.12 17.40
C VAL A 252 -8.89 10.75 18.05
N TYR A 253 -7.85 10.24 18.72
CA TYR A 253 -7.82 8.91 19.34
C TYR A 253 -8.00 8.99 20.85
N ARG A 254 -8.64 7.97 21.43
CA ARG A 254 -8.83 7.81 22.87
C ARG A 254 -7.52 7.45 23.56
N GLY A 255 -7.32 8.08 24.72
CA GLY A 255 -6.11 7.89 25.54
C GLY A 255 -4.91 8.66 24.97
N GLU A 256 -3.72 8.44 25.52
CA GLU A 256 -2.46 8.99 24.98
C GLU A 256 -1.62 7.97 24.17
N PRO A 257 -2.17 7.23 23.17
CA PRO A 257 -1.35 6.36 22.33
C PRO A 257 -0.42 7.14 21.36
N PHE A 258 -0.34 8.47 21.48
CA PHE A 258 0.48 9.35 20.64
C PHE A 258 1.45 10.24 21.43
N ALA A 259 1.53 10.09 22.76
CA ALA A 259 2.51 10.83 23.56
C ALA A 259 3.94 10.30 23.38
N SER A 260 4.11 9.12 22.78
CA SER A 260 5.41 8.55 22.39
C SER A 260 5.45 8.29 20.88
N PRO A 261 6.53 8.68 20.17
CA PRO A 261 6.77 8.31 18.77
C PRO A 261 6.69 6.79 18.52
N ASP A 262 6.92 5.98 19.55
CA ASP A 262 6.89 4.51 19.49
C ASP A 262 5.51 3.92 19.83
N ALA A 263 4.56 4.71 20.35
CA ALA A 263 3.24 4.20 20.77
C ALA A 263 2.34 3.81 19.57
N LEU A 264 2.75 4.18 18.36
CA LEU A 264 2.22 3.70 17.09
C LEU A 264 2.73 2.31 16.66
N SER A 265 3.46 1.65 17.55
CA SER A 265 4.00 0.29 17.38
C SER A 265 3.71 -0.63 18.56
N ASP A 266 2.72 -0.30 19.42
CA ASP A 266 2.21 -1.28 20.40
C ASP A 266 1.65 -2.47 19.59
N PRO A 267 2.37 -3.61 19.56
CA PRO A 267 2.00 -4.72 18.69
C PRO A 267 0.62 -5.27 19.06
N ASP A 268 0.20 -5.11 20.31
CA ASP A 268 -1.03 -5.66 20.82
C ASP A 268 -2.25 -4.78 20.51
N ARG A 269 -2.09 -3.49 20.23
CA ARG A 269 -3.23 -2.57 19.96
C ARG A 269 -3.21 -1.92 18.59
N ARG A 270 -2.02 -1.55 18.11
CA ARG A 270 -1.84 -0.99 16.78
C ARG A 270 -0.46 -1.39 16.27
N PRO A 271 -0.31 -2.61 15.73
CA PRO A 271 0.98 -3.12 15.27
C PRO A 271 1.56 -2.33 14.09
N SER A 272 0.76 -1.48 13.44
CA SER A 272 1.24 -0.56 12.40
C SER A 272 0.40 0.72 12.36
N VAL A 273 1.05 1.86 12.11
CA VAL A 273 0.36 3.11 11.72
C VAL A 273 -0.58 2.93 10.53
N LYS A 274 -0.27 1.97 9.66
CA LYS A 274 -1.05 1.68 8.45
C LYS A 274 -2.19 0.68 8.69
N ALA A 275 -2.27 0.08 9.87
CA ALA A 275 -3.38 -0.80 10.21
C ALA A 275 -4.70 -0.01 10.25
N PRO A 276 -5.83 -0.62 9.82
CA PRO A 276 -7.14 0.01 10.00
C PRO A 276 -7.37 0.33 11.47
N ALA A 277 -7.76 1.57 11.77
CA ALA A 277 -8.07 1.99 13.13
C ALA A 277 -9.43 1.41 13.56
N ASP A 278 -9.49 0.89 14.79
CA ASP A 278 -10.74 0.39 15.34
C ASP A 278 -11.67 1.57 15.67
N PRO A 279 -12.99 1.49 15.40
CA PRO A 279 -13.94 2.50 15.86
C PRO A 279 -13.82 2.85 17.35
N ASP A 280 -13.48 1.88 18.21
CA ASP A 280 -13.32 2.07 19.65
C ASP A 280 -12.05 2.87 20.01
N ASP A 281 -11.10 2.99 19.08
CA ASP A 281 -9.89 3.79 19.27
C ASP A 281 -10.15 5.29 19.11
N PHE A 282 -11.28 5.71 18.52
CA PHE A 282 -11.58 7.13 18.27
C PHE A 282 -12.32 7.78 19.44
N GLU A 283 -12.00 9.05 19.70
CA GLU A 283 -12.78 9.88 20.62
C GLU A 283 -14.23 9.99 20.14
N GLU A 284 -15.19 9.86 21.05
CA GLU A 284 -16.62 9.89 20.67
C GLU A 284 -16.98 11.26 20.05
N ALA A 285 -16.39 12.32 20.59
CA ALA A 285 -16.55 13.67 20.08
C ALA A 285 -16.03 13.80 18.62
N TYR A 286 -14.98 13.06 18.26
CA TYR A 286 -14.47 13.03 16.89
C TYR A 286 -15.42 12.28 15.96
N LEU A 287 -15.87 11.07 16.34
CA LEU A 287 -16.86 10.33 15.55
C LEU A 287 -18.14 11.15 15.33
N ALA A 288 -18.60 11.88 16.35
CA ALA A 288 -19.78 12.75 16.28
C ALA A 288 -19.66 13.91 15.26
N THR A 289 -18.45 14.26 14.80
CA THR A 289 -18.26 15.30 13.77
C THR A 289 -18.63 14.84 12.36
N ALA A 290 -18.70 13.52 12.14
CA ALA A 290 -19.01 12.94 10.83
C ALA A 290 -20.46 12.46 10.72
N ALA A 291 -20.99 12.50 9.49
CA ALA A 291 -22.29 11.92 9.16
C ALA A 291 -22.15 10.44 8.75
N TYR A 292 -20.99 10.09 8.20
CA TYR A 292 -20.68 8.76 7.70
C TYR A 292 -19.33 8.28 8.24
N LEU A 293 -19.24 6.97 8.44
CA LEU A 293 -18.01 6.27 8.79
C LEU A 293 -17.87 5.08 7.85
N VAL A 294 -16.73 4.99 7.16
CA VAL A 294 -16.41 3.87 6.29
C VAL A 294 -15.33 3.05 6.99
N THR A 295 -15.68 1.81 7.31
CA THR A 295 -14.78 0.88 8.02
C THR A 295 -14.36 -0.27 7.12
N ARG A 296 -13.09 -0.68 7.20
CA ARG A 296 -12.67 -1.99 6.67
C ARG A 296 -13.45 -3.12 7.35
N ARG A 297 -14.00 -4.04 6.56
CA ARG A 297 -14.70 -5.22 7.05
C ARG A 297 -13.69 -6.16 7.71
N SER A 298 -13.93 -6.52 8.97
CA SER A 298 -12.98 -7.31 9.74
C SER A 298 -13.68 -8.21 10.78
N PRO A 299 -13.17 -9.42 11.04
CA PRO A 299 -13.59 -10.25 12.15
C PRO A 299 -13.07 -9.74 13.50
N MET A 300 -12.12 -8.78 13.49
CA MET A 300 -11.48 -8.18 14.66
C MET A 300 -12.02 -6.78 14.97
N ALA A 301 -12.44 -5.98 13.98
CA ALA A 301 -12.97 -4.64 14.26
C ALA A 301 -14.19 -4.65 15.20
N SER A 302 -14.23 -3.71 16.14
CA SER A 302 -15.43 -3.43 16.95
C SER A 302 -16.55 -2.85 16.10
N ARG A 303 -17.77 -3.04 16.56
CA ARG A 303 -18.91 -2.33 15.99
C ARG A 303 -18.80 -0.85 16.37
N PRO A 304 -19.01 0.11 15.45
CA PRO A 304 -19.15 1.51 15.83
C PRO A 304 -20.20 1.72 16.96
N PRO A 305 -20.15 2.85 17.68
CA PRO A 305 -21.09 3.16 18.77
C PRO A 305 -22.57 2.99 18.42
N SER A 306 -23.46 2.88 19.41
CA SER A 306 -24.90 2.65 19.16
C SER A 306 -25.58 3.74 18.31
N GLY A 307 -25.02 4.96 18.30
CA GLY A 307 -25.41 6.06 17.43
C GLY A 307 -25.13 5.84 15.93
N TRP A 308 -24.59 4.68 15.53
CA TRP A 308 -24.31 4.33 14.14
C TRP A 308 -25.14 3.13 13.68
N ARG A 309 -25.62 3.18 12.44
CA ARG A 309 -26.27 2.05 11.76
C ARG A 309 -25.54 1.72 10.46
N ALA A 310 -25.41 0.42 10.15
CA ALA A 310 -24.90 0.00 8.85
C ALA A 310 -25.91 0.42 7.78
N ALA A 311 -25.50 1.33 6.89
CA ALA A 311 -26.30 1.77 5.75
C ALA A 311 -26.04 0.91 4.52
N TRP A 312 -24.81 0.39 4.41
CA TRP A 312 -24.41 -0.51 3.34
C TRP A 312 -23.21 -1.36 3.75
N GLU A 313 -23.10 -2.55 3.18
CA GLU A 313 -21.95 -3.44 3.33
C GLU A 313 -21.60 -4.02 1.96
N GLY A 314 -20.32 -3.99 1.63
CA GLY A 314 -19.72 -4.70 0.52
C GLY A 314 -18.84 -5.85 0.98
N ASP A 315 -17.96 -6.30 0.10
CA ASP A 315 -17.05 -7.40 0.38
C ASP A 315 -15.88 -6.95 1.26
N HIS A 316 -15.42 -5.70 1.06
CA HIS A 316 -14.26 -5.13 1.72
C HIS A 316 -14.61 -4.09 2.79
N TYR A 317 -15.70 -3.34 2.65
CA TYR A 317 -16.03 -2.23 3.53
C TYR A 317 -17.46 -2.27 4.04
N VAL A 318 -17.69 -1.53 5.12
CA VAL A 318 -19.02 -1.22 5.64
C VAL A 318 -19.16 0.29 5.74
N VAL A 319 -20.26 0.81 5.19
CA VAL A 319 -20.64 2.22 5.31
C VAL A 319 -21.65 2.33 6.43
N TRP A 320 -21.26 3.06 7.47
CA TRP A 320 -22.08 3.40 8.61
C TRP A 320 -22.61 4.81 8.45
N GLU A 321 -23.87 4.99 8.80
CA GLU A 321 -24.55 6.29 8.83
C GLU A 321 -24.97 6.57 10.27
N ARG A 322 -24.83 7.83 10.68
CA ARG A 322 -25.25 8.25 12.02
C ARG A 322 -26.77 8.13 12.15
N ALA A 323 -27.21 7.35 13.13
CA ALA A 323 -28.61 7.19 13.47
C ALA A 323 -29.10 8.39 14.27
N ALA A 324 -30.24 8.95 13.89
CA ALA A 324 -30.91 9.97 14.70
C ALA A 324 -31.56 9.33 15.93
N GLY A 325 -31.64 10.09 17.04
CA GLY A 325 -32.42 9.70 18.22
C GLY A 325 -31.70 8.81 19.24
N VAL A 326 -30.40 8.57 19.09
CA VAL A 326 -29.58 7.87 20.10
C VAL A 326 -28.41 8.75 20.50
N ASP A 327 -28.42 9.22 21.73
CA ASP A 327 -27.30 9.95 22.33
C ASP A 327 -26.45 8.97 23.15
N VAL A 328 -25.19 8.79 22.75
CA VAL A 328 -24.18 8.04 23.51
C VAL A 328 -23.58 8.99 24.55
N LEU A 329 -23.89 8.76 25.83
CA LEU A 329 -23.43 9.61 26.93
C LEU A 329 -22.07 9.17 27.48
N GLU A 330 -21.81 7.87 27.42
CA GLU A 330 -20.56 7.25 27.85
C GLU A 330 -20.39 5.96 27.05
N HIS A 331 -19.20 5.72 26.53
CA HIS A 331 -18.85 4.52 25.80
C HIS A 331 -17.64 3.86 26.48
N LEU A 332 -17.82 2.60 26.88
CA LEU A 332 -16.80 1.77 27.50
C LEU A 332 -16.39 0.65 26.53
N PRO A 333 -15.23 0.79 25.84
CA PRO A 333 -14.70 -0.28 25.03
C PRO A 333 -14.12 -1.37 25.93
N LEU A 334 -14.28 -2.64 25.54
CA LEU A 334 -13.83 -3.80 26.32
C LEU A 334 -12.77 -4.63 25.61
N GLY A 335 -12.49 -4.37 24.33
CA GLY A 335 -11.37 -4.98 23.63
C GLY A 335 -10.03 -4.73 24.35
N ALA A 336 -9.23 -5.78 24.47
CA ALA A 336 -7.93 -5.73 25.15
C ALA A 336 -6.77 -5.57 24.15
N THR A 337 -6.86 -6.29 23.01
CA THR A 337 -5.83 -6.36 21.97
C THR A 337 -6.44 -6.49 20.57
N VAL A 338 -5.62 -6.38 19.52
CA VAL A 338 -5.99 -6.60 18.11
C VAL A 338 -6.47 -8.02 17.80
N LEU A 339 -6.20 -8.97 18.70
CA LEU A 339 -6.69 -10.36 18.62
C LEU A 339 -7.83 -10.65 19.61
N GLU A 340 -7.99 -9.80 20.61
CA GLU A 340 -9.00 -9.89 21.67
C GLU A 340 -9.89 -8.64 21.66
N PRO A 341 -10.76 -8.52 20.66
CA PRO A 341 -11.58 -7.33 20.47
C PRO A 341 -12.83 -7.30 21.37
N ALA A 342 -12.89 -8.16 22.37
CA ALA A 342 -13.93 -8.19 23.39
C ALA A 342 -13.38 -8.82 24.66
N ALA A 343 -13.99 -8.48 25.80
CA ALA A 343 -13.64 -9.06 27.09
C ALA A 343 -14.88 -9.30 27.96
N VAL A 344 -14.71 -10.10 29.00
CA VAL A 344 -15.67 -10.17 30.10
C VAL A 344 -15.41 -8.98 31.03
N PRO A 345 -16.37 -8.05 31.18
CA PRO A 345 -16.13 -6.83 31.94
C PRO A 345 -16.03 -7.11 33.44
N VAL A 346 -15.22 -6.31 34.14
CA VAL A 346 -15.22 -6.31 35.61
C VAL A 346 -16.59 -5.83 36.10
N CYS A 347 -17.28 -6.66 36.88
CA CYS A 347 -18.67 -6.41 37.26
C CYS A 347 -18.87 -5.10 38.04
N GLU A 348 -17.86 -4.69 38.82
CA GLU A 348 -17.88 -3.42 39.55
C GLU A 348 -17.93 -2.22 38.58
N THR A 349 -17.18 -2.27 37.48
CA THR A 349 -17.21 -1.24 36.42
C THR A 349 -18.61 -1.12 35.82
N ILE A 350 -19.24 -2.25 35.50
CA ILE A 350 -20.60 -2.30 34.98
C ILE A 350 -21.62 -1.80 36.00
N THR A 351 -21.45 -2.15 37.27
CA THR A 351 -22.31 -1.66 38.37
C THR A 351 -22.23 -0.14 38.49
N ALA A 352 -21.03 0.44 38.39
CA ALA A 352 -20.82 1.88 38.43
C ALA A 352 -21.46 2.58 37.21
N LEU A 353 -21.27 2.02 36.02
CA LEU A 353 -21.89 2.50 34.77
C LEU A 353 -23.42 2.46 34.86
N ALA A 354 -23.98 1.39 35.40
CA ALA A 354 -25.42 1.23 35.62
C ALA A 354 -25.98 2.28 36.59
N ARG A 355 -25.29 2.57 37.69
CA ARG A 355 -25.71 3.62 38.63
C ARG A 355 -25.76 4.99 37.97
N ARG A 356 -24.75 5.33 37.14
CA ARG A 356 -24.75 6.57 36.35
C ARG A 356 -25.89 6.60 35.34
N ALA A 357 -26.11 5.51 34.61
CA ALA A 357 -27.21 5.39 33.67
C ALA A 357 -28.57 5.59 34.37
N GLN A 358 -28.77 4.97 35.53
CA GLN A 358 -30.00 5.10 36.32
C GLN A 358 -30.22 6.54 36.81
N ALA A 359 -29.18 7.19 37.32
CA ALA A 359 -29.26 8.59 37.77
C ALA A 359 -29.61 9.54 36.63
N GLY A 360 -29.15 9.26 35.41
CA GLY A 360 -29.41 10.06 34.21
C GLY A 360 -30.67 9.70 33.43
N GLY A 361 -31.51 8.77 33.94
CA GLY A 361 -32.70 8.28 33.25
C GLY A 361 -32.40 7.56 31.92
N ALA A 362 -31.20 6.99 31.79
CA ALA A 362 -30.67 6.38 30.59
C ALA A 362 -30.74 4.84 30.65
N ARG A 363 -30.40 4.19 29.54
CA ARG A 363 -30.30 2.71 29.43
C ARG A 363 -28.85 2.30 29.21
N LEU A 364 -28.56 1.03 29.45
CA LEU A 364 -27.31 0.44 28.99
C LEU A 364 -27.53 -0.17 27.60
N ALA A 365 -26.63 0.12 26.66
CA ALA A 365 -26.52 -0.56 25.39
C ALA A 365 -25.23 -1.39 25.34
N TYR A 366 -25.24 -2.50 24.63
CA TYR A 366 -24.06 -3.36 24.53
C TYR A 366 -24.09 -4.20 23.25
N VAL A 367 -22.90 -4.67 22.89
CA VAL A 367 -22.71 -5.65 21.81
C VAL A 367 -22.04 -6.90 22.40
N GLU A 368 -22.69 -8.04 22.23
CA GLU A 368 -22.14 -9.32 22.65
C GLU A 368 -21.21 -9.86 21.57
N ARG A 369 -20.05 -10.36 21.99
CA ARG A 369 -19.03 -10.91 21.10
C ARG A 369 -18.43 -12.16 21.73
N PRO A 370 -19.01 -13.35 21.46
CA PRO A 370 -18.48 -14.59 21.96
C PRO A 370 -17.04 -14.84 21.46
N PRO A 371 -16.18 -15.46 22.28
CA PRO A 371 -14.86 -15.89 21.82
C PRO A 371 -15.00 -16.92 20.70
N GLY A 372 -14.03 -16.94 19.79
CA GLY A 372 -13.95 -17.91 18.72
C GLY A 372 -12.50 -18.38 18.57
N PRO A 373 -12.26 -19.57 17.99
CA PRO A 373 -10.91 -20.05 17.76
C PRO A 373 -10.10 -19.07 16.91
N VAL A 374 -8.87 -18.80 17.34
CA VAL A 374 -7.86 -18.04 16.60
C VAL A 374 -6.63 -18.92 16.47
N LEU A 375 -6.12 -19.08 15.25
CA LEU A 375 -4.90 -19.82 14.98
C LEU A 375 -3.84 -18.85 14.46
N LEU A 376 -2.67 -18.86 15.09
CA LEU A 376 -1.54 -18.00 14.74
C LEU A 376 -0.58 -18.75 13.81
N PRO A 377 -0.38 -18.32 12.55
CA PRO A 377 0.56 -18.95 11.63
C PRO A 377 1.97 -19.16 12.19
N ALA A 378 2.48 -18.20 12.97
CA ALA A 378 3.82 -18.32 13.57
C ALA A 378 3.96 -19.47 14.59
N ALA A 379 2.85 -20.03 15.08
CA ALA A 379 2.83 -21.19 15.98
C ALA A 379 2.51 -22.51 15.26
N MET A 380 2.24 -22.47 13.95
CA MET A 380 1.94 -23.64 13.14
C MET A 380 3.23 -24.36 12.71
N ALA A 381 3.16 -25.67 12.51
CA ALA A 381 4.27 -26.47 12.02
C ALA A 381 4.25 -26.54 10.48
N GLY A 382 5.41 -26.50 9.83
CA GLY A 382 5.48 -26.68 8.37
C GLY A 382 6.60 -25.88 7.72
N ALA A 383 6.27 -25.12 6.68
CA ALA A 383 7.19 -24.29 5.93
C ALA A 383 8.00 -23.33 6.82
N ASP A 384 9.24 -23.07 6.44
CA ASP A 384 10.17 -22.16 7.13
C ASP A 384 9.88 -20.69 6.78
N TRP A 385 8.61 -20.31 6.89
CA TRP A 385 8.16 -18.93 6.75
C TRP A 385 8.47 -18.18 8.04
N GLY A 386 9.38 -17.21 7.96
CA GLY A 386 9.81 -16.43 9.11
C GLY A 386 8.69 -15.55 9.69
N PRO A 387 8.78 -15.14 10.96
CA PRO A 387 7.80 -14.23 11.55
C PRO A 387 7.73 -12.91 10.78
N SER A 388 6.53 -12.35 10.63
CA SER A 388 6.36 -10.99 10.13
C SER A 388 6.47 -9.98 11.27
N ALA A 389 7.21 -8.90 11.06
CA ALA A 389 7.29 -7.79 12.01
C ALA A 389 6.05 -6.88 11.98
N ASN A 390 5.16 -7.03 10.98
CA ASN A 390 4.07 -6.09 10.77
C ASN A 390 2.79 -6.43 11.55
N PHE A 391 2.63 -7.68 12.03
CA PHE A 391 1.43 -8.11 12.75
C PHE A 391 1.70 -9.31 13.69
N PRO A 392 1.16 -9.33 14.92
CA PRO A 392 1.39 -10.43 15.87
C PRO A 392 0.95 -11.79 15.34
N GLY A 393 1.82 -12.78 15.47
CA GLY A 393 1.54 -14.16 15.06
C GLY A 393 1.50 -14.39 13.54
N ALA A 394 1.80 -13.37 12.73
CA ALA A 394 1.89 -13.48 11.27
C ALA A 394 3.25 -14.00 10.80
N VAL A 395 3.27 -14.55 9.61
CA VAL A 395 4.48 -15.05 8.93
C VAL A 395 4.64 -14.39 7.56
N SER A 396 5.89 -14.16 7.17
CA SER A 396 6.24 -13.64 5.85
C SER A 396 6.22 -14.75 4.81
N LEU A 397 5.63 -14.46 3.66
CA LEU A 397 5.39 -15.43 2.61
C LEU A 397 6.57 -15.53 1.63
N ASP A 398 7.61 -16.26 2.05
CA ASP A 398 8.85 -16.44 1.28
C ASP A 398 8.85 -17.77 0.51
N GLY A 399 8.12 -17.82 -0.60
CA GLY A 399 8.07 -18.98 -1.50
C GLY A 399 6.96 -19.99 -1.19
N PRO A 400 6.89 -21.10 -1.95
CA PRO A 400 5.87 -22.13 -1.78
C PRO A 400 6.04 -22.85 -0.44
N GLY A 401 4.93 -23.28 0.14
CA GLY A 401 4.95 -23.92 1.46
C GLY A 401 3.57 -24.23 2.00
N GLU A 402 3.53 -25.01 3.07
CA GLU A 402 2.32 -25.31 3.81
C GLU A 402 2.60 -25.26 5.31
N LEU A 403 1.70 -24.62 6.06
CA LEU A 403 1.65 -24.62 7.52
C LEU A 403 0.45 -25.46 7.98
N ARG A 404 0.61 -26.15 9.10
CA ARG A 404 -0.41 -26.98 9.75
C ARG A 404 -0.52 -26.66 11.23
N GLY A 405 -1.75 -26.53 11.71
CA GLY A 405 -2.06 -26.31 13.11
C GLY A 405 -3.41 -26.91 13.45
N THR A 406 -3.80 -26.81 14.71
CA THR A 406 -5.06 -27.39 15.20
C THR A 406 -5.85 -26.33 15.94
N ILE A 407 -7.16 -26.36 15.78
CA ILE A 407 -8.09 -25.61 16.61
C ILE A 407 -8.99 -26.58 17.39
N GLU A 408 -9.49 -26.12 18.53
CA GLU A 408 -10.50 -26.84 19.32
C GLU A 408 -11.85 -26.15 19.17
N VAL A 409 -12.88 -26.92 18.83
CA VAL A 409 -14.25 -26.44 18.71
C VAL A 409 -15.07 -26.99 19.87
N GLU A 410 -15.61 -26.09 20.70
CA GLU A 410 -16.36 -26.50 21.90
C GLU A 410 -17.76 -27.02 21.57
N ARG A 411 -18.40 -26.48 20.53
CA ARG A 411 -19.79 -26.76 20.15
C ARG A 411 -19.92 -26.86 18.63
N PRO A 412 -20.68 -27.84 18.11
CA PRO A 412 -20.90 -27.95 16.67
C PRO A 412 -21.60 -26.71 16.13
N GLN A 413 -20.98 -26.00 15.19
CA GLN A 413 -21.54 -24.79 14.60
C GLN A 413 -20.94 -24.47 13.23
N ARG A 414 -21.57 -23.52 12.52
CA ARG A 414 -21.05 -22.99 11.25
C ARG A 414 -20.16 -21.78 11.55
N PHE A 415 -18.98 -21.76 10.97
CA PHE A 415 -18.02 -20.69 11.08
C PHE A 415 -17.82 -19.99 9.73
N LYS A 416 -17.70 -18.66 9.77
CA LYS A 416 -17.01 -17.86 8.75
C LYS A 416 -15.54 -17.81 9.12
N VAL A 417 -14.69 -18.22 8.18
CA VAL A 417 -13.24 -18.21 8.34
C VAL A 417 -12.68 -16.97 7.68
N TRP A 418 -11.86 -16.26 8.42
CA TRP A 418 -11.16 -15.06 7.99
C TRP A 418 -9.67 -15.27 8.18
N MET A 419 -8.88 -14.58 7.36
CA MET A 419 -7.43 -14.62 7.42
C MET A 419 -6.90 -13.20 7.31
N GLU A 420 -6.10 -12.77 8.28
CA GLU A 420 -5.26 -11.58 8.08
C GLU A 420 -4.28 -11.91 6.97
N ALA A 421 -4.28 -11.12 5.91
CA ALA A 421 -3.54 -11.47 4.72
C ALA A 421 -3.24 -10.26 3.85
N SER A 422 -2.00 -10.25 3.37
CA SER A 422 -1.58 -9.46 2.22
C SER A 422 -0.87 -10.41 1.27
N VAL A 423 -1.52 -10.74 0.17
CA VAL A 423 -1.11 -11.84 -0.72
C VAL A 423 -1.23 -11.39 -2.18
N SER A 424 -0.27 -11.77 -3.01
CA SER A 424 -0.44 -11.69 -4.46
C SER A 424 -0.88 -13.03 -5.03
N ARG A 425 -0.23 -14.11 -4.60
CA ARG A 425 -0.58 -15.48 -4.98
C ARG A 425 -1.72 -16.04 -4.15
N ALA A 426 -2.38 -17.04 -4.73
CA ALA A 426 -3.39 -17.81 -4.03
C ALA A 426 -2.79 -18.53 -2.81
N VAL A 427 -3.31 -18.17 -1.63
CA VAL A 427 -3.13 -18.90 -0.38
C VAL A 427 -4.41 -19.69 -0.12
N GLU A 428 -4.29 -21.02 -0.12
CA GLU A 428 -5.40 -21.93 0.14
C GLU A 428 -5.50 -22.24 1.63
N VAL A 429 -6.73 -22.33 2.15
CA VAL A 429 -7.00 -22.82 3.49
C VAL A 429 -7.81 -24.12 3.41
N LYS A 430 -7.37 -25.12 4.17
CA LYS A 430 -8.01 -26.43 4.28
C LYS A 430 -8.35 -26.72 5.73
N VAL A 431 -9.47 -27.42 5.95
CA VAL A 431 -9.87 -27.95 7.25
C VAL A 431 -10.07 -29.45 7.09
N ASP A 432 -9.40 -30.24 7.93
CA ASP A 432 -9.38 -31.71 7.88
C ASP A 432 -9.09 -32.25 6.46
N GLY A 433 -8.10 -31.63 5.80
CA GLY A 433 -7.70 -31.96 4.42
C GLY A 433 -8.64 -31.45 3.31
N ARG A 434 -9.82 -30.92 3.65
CA ARG A 434 -10.77 -30.36 2.66
C ARG A 434 -10.55 -28.86 2.47
N ARG A 435 -10.35 -28.42 1.22
CA ARG A 435 -10.28 -26.99 0.88
C ARG A 435 -11.60 -26.28 1.20
N ILE A 436 -11.51 -25.20 1.98
CA ILE A 436 -12.65 -24.34 2.33
C ILE A 436 -12.68 -23.04 1.53
N GLY A 437 -11.51 -22.60 1.05
CA GLY A 437 -11.38 -21.34 0.32
C GLY A 437 -9.94 -21.04 -0.06
N ALA A 438 -9.74 -19.94 -0.79
CA ALA A 438 -8.43 -19.38 -1.07
C ALA A 438 -8.54 -17.88 -1.26
N VAL A 439 -7.44 -17.17 -1.01
CA VAL A 439 -7.33 -15.72 -1.14
C VAL A 439 -6.13 -15.41 -2.03
N ALA A 440 -6.30 -14.55 -3.04
CA ALA A 440 -5.26 -14.16 -4.01
C ALA A 440 -5.43 -12.67 -4.37
N ASP A 441 -4.42 -12.06 -5.00
CA ASP A 441 -4.50 -10.72 -5.60
C ASP A 441 -5.00 -9.59 -4.67
N HIS A 442 -4.67 -9.70 -3.37
CA HIS A 442 -5.05 -8.75 -2.34
C HIS A 442 -3.85 -8.33 -1.49
N LEU A 443 -3.13 -7.30 -1.96
CA LEU A 443 -2.16 -6.61 -1.12
C LEU A 443 -2.85 -5.67 -0.15
N ASN A 444 -2.50 -5.79 1.13
CA ASN A 444 -3.08 -5.00 2.21
C ASN A 444 -2.01 -4.49 3.18
N ASN A 445 -2.40 -3.49 3.96
CA ASN A 445 -1.68 -3.18 5.19
C ASN A 445 -1.98 -4.24 6.27
N ALA A 446 -1.08 -4.33 7.25
CA ALA A 446 -1.24 -5.23 8.37
C ALA A 446 -2.57 -5.02 9.12
N GLY A 447 -3.18 -6.12 9.56
CA GLY A 447 -4.46 -6.10 10.28
C GLY A 447 -5.69 -6.08 9.37
N ALA A 448 -5.51 -6.06 8.04
CA ALA A 448 -6.60 -6.27 7.10
C ALA A 448 -6.92 -7.76 6.97
N TYR A 449 -8.18 -8.10 7.25
CA TYR A 449 -8.68 -9.46 7.12
C TYR A 449 -9.43 -9.65 5.81
N LEU A 450 -9.27 -10.85 5.24
CA LEU A 450 -9.96 -11.29 4.04
C LEU A 450 -10.84 -12.50 4.37
N PRO A 451 -12.09 -12.55 3.89
CA PRO A 451 -12.94 -13.72 4.05
C PRO A 451 -12.37 -14.87 3.22
N VAL A 452 -12.23 -16.04 3.84
CA VAL A 452 -11.71 -17.25 3.18
C VAL A 452 -12.86 -18.10 2.68
N GLY A 453 -13.83 -18.38 3.56
CA GLY A 453 -14.96 -19.25 3.28
C GLY A 453 -15.76 -19.61 4.52
N ASP A 454 -16.80 -20.41 4.35
CA ASP A 454 -17.59 -20.95 5.45
C ASP A 454 -17.32 -22.45 5.65
N VAL A 455 -17.33 -22.90 6.91
CA VAL A 455 -17.18 -24.31 7.26
C VAL A 455 -18.11 -24.67 8.41
N ARG A 456 -18.61 -25.91 8.43
CA ARG A 456 -19.31 -26.46 9.59
C ARG A 456 -18.37 -27.43 10.29
N LEU A 457 -18.14 -27.19 11.58
CA LEU A 457 -17.26 -28.01 12.40
C LEU A 457 -18.08 -28.64 13.53
N ASP A 458 -17.74 -29.88 13.86
CA ASP A 458 -18.29 -30.57 15.00
C ASP A 458 -17.48 -30.21 16.27
N ARG A 459 -17.85 -30.80 17.41
CA ARG A 459 -17.08 -30.60 18.63
C ARG A 459 -15.79 -31.43 18.57
N GLY A 460 -14.65 -30.81 18.87
CA GLY A 460 -13.36 -31.46 18.98
C GLY A 460 -12.23 -30.74 18.23
N ALA A 461 -11.11 -31.45 18.10
CA ALA A 461 -9.93 -30.99 17.39
C ALA A 461 -10.13 -31.05 15.87
N HIS A 462 -9.76 -29.99 15.16
CA HIS A 462 -9.76 -29.92 13.70
C HIS A 462 -8.40 -29.45 13.18
N GLU A 463 -7.87 -30.13 12.16
CA GLU A 463 -6.61 -29.75 11.53
C GLU A 463 -6.85 -28.63 10.52
N ILE A 464 -6.08 -27.57 10.62
CA ILE A 464 -6.09 -26.44 9.70
C ILE A 464 -4.77 -26.42 8.94
N ALA A 465 -4.85 -26.34 7.61
CA ALA A 465 -3.68 -26.16 6.76
C ALA A 465 -3.79 -24.88 5.93
N VAL A 466 -2.69 -24.14 5.84
CA VAL A 466 -2.53 -22.92 5.03
C VAL A 466 -1.42 -23.18 4.03
N ALA A 467 -1.73 -23.15 2.73
CA ALA A 467 -0.80 -23.56 1.69
C ALA A 467 -0.68 -22.51 0.59
N MET A 468 0.53 -22.36 0.04
CA MET A 468 0.79 -21.53 -1.12
C MET A 468 1.64 -22.29 -2.14
N GLY A 469 1.21 -22.21 -3.40
CA GLY A 469 1.92 -22.83 -4.53
C GLY A 469 3.19 -22.09 -4.96
N GLY A 470 3.86 -22.64 -5.96
CA GLY A 470 5.00 -22.00 -6.64
C GLY A 470 4.59 -20.78 -7.46
N ASP A 471 5.58 -20.00 -7.90
CA ASP A 471 5.39 -18.84 -8.78
C ASP A 471 5.42 -19.26 -10.26
N THR A 472 4.94 -18.35 -11.09
CA THR A 472 4.89 -18.40 -12.55
C THR A 472 5.34 -17.05 -13.08
N LEU A 473 5.66 -16.91 -14.37
CA LEU A 473 6.05 -15.61 -14.95
C LEU A 473 4.89 -14.59 -15.11
N ALA A 474 3.72 -14.85 -14.51
CA ALA A 474 2.61 -13.92 -14.55
C ALA A 474 2.93 -12.63 -13.75
N PRO A 475 2.37 -11.47 -14.14
CA PRO A 475 2.61 -10.24 -13.41
C PRO A 475 2.18 -10.33 -11.93
N GLY A 476 3.08 -9.93 -11.04
CA GLY A 476 2.86 -9.89 -9.58
C GLY A 476 2.85 -11.23 -8.87
N ASP A 477 3.13 -12.31 -9.57
CA ASP A 477 3.14 -13.67 -9.05
C ASP A 477 4.42 -14.00 -8.27
N GLY A 478 5.51 -13.26 -8.47
CA GLY A 478 6.80 -13.51 -7.82
C GLY A 478 7.40 -12.33 -7.08
N GLY A 479 8.69 -12.42 -6.74
CA GLY A 479 9.43 -11.40 -6.02
C GLY A 479 9.23 -11.39 -4.50
N SER A 480 10.13 -10.67 -3.80
CA SER A 480 9.97 -10.34 -2.39
C SER A 480 9.30 -8.98 -2.28
N SER A 481 8.11 -8.91 -1.69
CA SER A 481 7.46 -7.62 -1.43
C SER A 481 7.98 -6.95 -0.15
N LEU A 482 9.26 -7.17 0.22
CA LEU A 482 9.89 -6.58 1.41
C LEU A 482 9.06 -6.76 2.70
N GLY A 483 8.52 -7.96 2.92
CA GLY A 483 7.67 -8.27 4.07
C GLY A 483 6.22 -7.78 3.97
N LEU A 484 5.80 -7.18 2.85
CA LEU A 484 4.38 -6.84 2.62
C LEU A 484 3.52 -8.09 2.38
N ARG A 485 4.11 -9.19 1.89
CA ARG A 485 3.38 -10.44 1.69
C ARG A 485 3.42 -11.27 2.95
N GLN A 486 2.27 -11.44 3.57
CA GLN A 486 2.15 -12.13 4.83
C GLN A 486 0.82 -12.84 4.96
N VAL A 487 0.81 -13.85 5.83
CA VAL A 487 -0.41 -14.43 6.38
C VAL A 487 -0.34 -14.32 7.89
N GLY A 488 -1.34 -13.67 8.45
CA GLY A 488 -1.57 -13.54 9.87
C GLY A 488 -2.69 -14.44 10.38
N PRO A 489 -3.20 -14.14 11.58
CA PRO A 489 -4.11 -15.01 12.30
C PRO A 489 -5.34 -15.43 11.50
N LEU A 490 -5.66 -16.72 11.58
CA LEU A 490 -6.91 -17.27 11.08
C LEU A 490 -7.96 -17.21 12.17
N VAL A 491 -9.10 -16.60 11.87
CA VAL A 491 -10.17 -16.37 12.85
C VAL A 491 -11.42 -17.11 12.41
N PHE A 492 -11.92 -17.96 13.31
CA PHE A 492 -13.15 -18.72 13.13
C PHE A 492 -14.26 -18.02 13.90
N ARG A 493 -15.13 -17.30 13.17
CA ARG A 493 -16.28 -16.61 13.78
C ARG A 493 -17.58 -17.37 13.52
N PRO A 494 -18.47 -17.52 14.52
CA PRO A 494 -19.80 -18.09 14.29
C PRO A 494 -20.51 -17.35 13.15
N ALA A 495 -21.20 -18.10 12.29
CA ALA A 495 -21.89 -17.52 11.13
C ALA A 495 -23.09 -16.63 11.53
N ASP A 496 -23.71 -16.94 12.66
CA ASP A 496 -24.75 -16.18 13.35
C ASP A 496 -24.12 -15.13 14.27
N ASP A 497 -23.34 -14.22 13.68
CA ASP A 497 -22.51 -13.28 14.41
C ASP A 497 -23.33 -12.13 15.05
N PRO A 498 -23.46 -12.07 16.38
CA PRO A 498 -24.26 -11.04 17.05
C PRO A 498 -23.62 -9.65 17.02
N ARG A 499 -22.37 -9.50 16.55
CA ARG A 499 -21.57 -8.25 16.57
C ARG A 499 -22.23 -7.02 15.95
N ARG A 500 -23.31 -7.18 15.19
CA ARG A 500 -24.05 -6.05 14.60
C ARG A 500 -25.23 -5.58 15.40
N THR A 501 -25.70 -6.41 16.32
CA THR A 501 -26.94 -6.17 17.04
C THR A 501 -26.63 -5.47 18.35
N VAL A 502 -26.96 -4.19 18.41
CA VAL A 502 -27.00 -3.46 19.68
C VAL A 502 -28.18 -3.98 20.47
N ARG A 503 -27.92 -4.47 21.67
CA ARG A 503 -28.95 -4.82 22.65
C ARG A 503 -29.01 -3.75 23.71
N THR A 504 -30.19 -3.56 24.30
CA THR A 504 -30.34 -2.65 25.45
C THR A 504 -30.88 -3.39 26.65
N ILE A 505 -30.44 -2.97 27.83
CA ILE A 505 -30.89 -3.51 29.11
C ILE A 505 -31.16 -2.38 30.09
N ALA A 506 -32.09 -2.59 31.02
CA ALA A 506 -32.33 -1.62 32.07
C ALA A 506 -31.14 -1.61 33.04
N PRO A 507 -30.72 -0.45 33.59
CA PRO A 507 -29.57 -0.39 34.48
C PRO A 507 -29.68 -1.30 35.73
N ARG A 508 -30.91 -1.55 36.21
CA ARG A 508 -31.16 -2.46 37.34
C ARG A 508 -30.78 -3.92 37.06
N ASP A 509 -30.77 -4.32 35.78
CA ASP A 509 -30.53 -5.70 35.34
C ASP A 509 -29.06 -5.89 34.86
N HIS A 510 -28.17 -4.93 35.17
CA HIS A 510 -26.78 -4.91 34.72
C HIS A 510 -25.95 -6.16 35.08
N ALA A 511 -26.34 -6.89 36.13
CA ALA A 511 -25.66 -8.11 36.56
C ALA A 511 -25.61 -9.18 35.46
N GLU A 512 -26.56 -9.16 34.50
CA GLU A 512 -26.55 -10.06 33.35
C GLU A 512 -25.37 -9.87 32.40
N LEU A 513 -24.71 -8.71 32.44
CA LEU A 513 -23.57 -8.38 31.58
C LEU A 513 -22.24 -8.88 32.14
N CYS A 514 -22.14 -9.07 33.46
CA CYS A 514 -20.88 -9.33 34.17
C CYS A 514 -20.20 -10.66 33.83
N GLY A 515 -20.89 -11.60 33.19
CA GLY A 515 -20.35 -12.91 32.78
C GLY A 515 -20.31 -13.12 31.27
N ARG A 516 -20.56 -12.06 30.48
CA ARG A 516 -20.62 -12.15 29.02
C ARG A 516 -19.38 -11.52 28.40
N SER A 517 -18.93 -12.10 27.28
CA SER A 517 -17.91 -11.48 26.45
C SER A 517 -18.56 -10.39 25.60
N LEU A 518 -18.16 -9.15 25.81
CA LEU A 518 -18.76 -7.97 25.21
C LEU A 518 -17.70 -7.16 24.46
N ASP A 519 -18.11 -6.59 23.32
CA ASP A 519 -17.31 -5.66 22.49
C ASP A 519 -17.13 -4.34 23.24
N TRP A 520 -18.26 -3.76 23.64
CA TRP A 520 -18.37 -2.53 24.41
C TRP A 520 -19.70 -2.46 25.16
N VAL A 521 -19.77 -1.55 26.13
CA VAL A 521 -20.99 -1.16 26.85
C VAL A 521 -21.13 0.36 26.87
N GLU A 522 -22.34 0.87 26.65
CA GLU A 522 -22.62 2.29 26.56
C GLU A 522 -23.75 2.70 27.51
N ILE A 523 -23.71 3.95 27.95
CA ILE A 523 -24.88 4.65 28.49
C ILE A 523 -25.54 5.38 27.33
N VAL A 524 -26.80 5.03 27.02
CA VAL A 524 -27.53 5.61 25.91
C VAL A 524 -28.83 6.27 26.37
N ARG A 525 -29.14 7.41 25.76
CA ARG A 525 -30.45 8.05 25.84
C ARG A 525 -31.13 7.95 24.47
N VAL A 526 -32.29 7.32 24.44
CA VAL A 526 -33.12 7.28 23.23
C VAL A 526 -34.06 8.47 23.27
N ASN A 527 -33.85 9.41 22.37
CA ASN A 527 -34.73 10.57 22.21
C ASN A 527 -35.91 10.13 21.32
N GLY A 528 -37.06 9.94 21.95
CA GLY A 528 -38.33 9.57 21.30
C GLY A 528 -39.08 10.78 20.76
#